data_AF-A0A1W1ZH10-F1
#
_entry.id   AF-A0A1W1ZH10-F1
#
_cell.length_a   1.000
_cell.length_b   1.000
_cell.length_c   1.000
_cell.angle_alpha   90.00
_cell.angle_beta   90.00
_cell.angle_gamma   90.00
#
_symmetry.space_group_name_H-M   'P 1'
#
loop_
_entity.id
_entity.type
_entity.pdbx_description
1 polymer ?
#
loop_
_entity_poly.entity_id
_entity_poly.type
_entity_poly.pdbx_seq_one_letter_code
_entity_poly.pdbx_strand_id
1 'polypeptide(L)'
;TQYQTLLQRLRELDTKAQLQLADSRVVNAALVPAQPSFPNRKLMFFVSVAFALVLGGAIAVLREHFVGGFTSEEQIEPVLRAKLATVIPKQTPDANLTTYSVADLVITSPLSVFSESIRRIRVGVERLLFEKTAQAAGQDRRECVVVLVSSSEPNEGKSTVSLALSRTLAKSGKKTLLIDCDFRKPSINSLLGVERSSWFADLLQGTEAAQSVSKQTIADPLSDLSVIVGDRVTDMATDDLVMGERFSQIISAARRHFEYIVIDTPPVGPVVDALYLSRHADFIVFVVRWASTSQTLVRKSLTALIENAPKGTPAMVAMNQKENTRNESSYRYSGYVR
;
A
#
# COMPACT_ATOMS: atom_id res chain seq x y z
N THR A 1 23.37 92.81 -67.22
CA THR A 1 22.27 91.92 -66.77
C THR A 1 22.72 90.46 -66.63
N GLN A 2 23.33 89.82 -67.64
CA GLN A 2 23.79 88.42 -67.53
C GLN A 2 24.84 88.13 -66.44
N TYR A 3 25.79 89.05 -66.23
CA TYR A 3 26.82 88.90 -65.18
C TYR A 3 26.22 88.84 -63.77
N GLN A 4 25.22 89.68 -63.49
CA GLN A 4 24.52 89.68 -62.20
C GLN A 4 23.77 88.38 -61.95
N THR A 5 23.14 87.82 -62.99
CA THR A 5 22.45 86.52 -62.90
C THR A 5 23.43 85.38 -62.60
N LEU A 6 24.61 85.39 -63.23
CA LEU A 6 25.63 84.36 -63.01
C LEU A 6 26.21 84.46 -61.60
N LEU A 7 26.43 85.68 -61.11
CA LEU A 7 26.89 85.96 -59.74
C LEU A 7 25.85 85.52 -58.70
N GLN A 8 24.57 85.74 -58.98
CA GLN A 8 23.47 85.28 -58.12
C GLN A 8 23.37 83.75 -58.11
N ARG A 9 23.50 83.10 -59.27
CA ARG A 9 23.50 81.63 -59.38
C ARG A 9 24.70 81.00 -58.68
N LEU A 10 25.87 81.63 -58.76
CA LEU A 10 27.07 81.17 -58.08
C LEU A 10 26.91 81.26 -56.56
N ARG A 11 26.32 82.36 -56.05
CA ARG A 11 25.95 82.49 -54.63
C ARG A 11 24.90 81.46 -54.19
N GLU A 12 23.90 81.17 -55.02
CA GLU A 12 22.91 80.13 -54.73
C GLU A 12 23.52 78.73 -54.70
N LEU A 13 24.49 78.45 -55.57
CA LEU A 13 25.19 77.17 -55.58
C LEU A 13 26.15 77.04 -54.38
N ASP A 14 26.85 78.11 -54.02
CA ASP A 14 27.77 78.14 -52.88
C ASP A 14 27.02 77.96 -51.54
N THR A 15 25.86 78.64 -51.39
CA THR A 15 24.97 78.44 -50.24
C THR A 15 24.36 77.04 -50.19
N LYS A 16 24.01 76.44 -51.34
CA LYS A 16 23.54 75.05 -51.39
C LYS A 16 24.65 74.03 -51.09
N ALA A 17 25.88 74.29 -51.51
CA ALA A 17 27.03 73.44 -51.22
C ALA A 17 27.36 73.42 -49.72
N GLN A 18 27.28 74.57 -49.05
CA GLN A 18 27.45 74.66 -47.60
C GLN A 18 26.33 73.96 -46.81
N LEU A 19 25.09 73.97 -47.32
CA LEU A 19 23.96 73.28 -46.69
C LEU A 19 24.01 71.75 -46.87
N GLN A 20 24.68 71.23 -47.91
CA GLN A 20 24.80 69.79 -48.18
C GLN A 20 25.98 69.11 -47.47
N LEU A 21 26.90 69.86 -46.86
CA LEU A 21 27.84 69.30 -45.91
C LEU A 21 27.07 68.96 -44.63
N ALA A 22 26.46 67.77 -44.61
CA ALA A 22 25.88 67.18 -43.42
C ALA A 22 27.01 66.92 -42.40
N ASP A 23 27.30 67.93 -41.59
CA ASP A 23 28.30 67.87 -40.53
C ASP A 23 27.69 67.13 -39.33
N SER A 24 27.70 65.79 -39.39
CA SER A 24 27.31 64.97 -38.24
C SER A 24 28.45 64.99 -37.22
N ARG A 25 28.44 66.02 -36.37
CA ARG A 25 29.36 66.09 -35.23
C ARG A 25 28.71 65.43 -34.02
N VAL A 26 29.40 64.49 -33.40
CA VAL A 26 28.96 63.94 -32.11
C VAL A 26 28.89 65.09 -31.11
N VAL A 27 27.68 65.55 -30.79
CA VAL A 27 27.47 66.65 -29.85
C VAL A 27 27.81 66.19 -28.44
N ASN A 28 27.41 64.96 -28.09
CA ASN A 28 27.76 64.30 -26.84
C ASN A 28 27.83 62.78 -27.03
N ALA A 29 28.86 62.16 -26.48
CA ALA A 29 28.91 60.72 -26.32
C ALA A 29 27.91 60.27 -25.23
N ALA A 30 27.34 59.07 -25.38
CA ALA A 30 26.45 58.52 -24.37
C ALA A 30 27.18 58.38 -23.03
N LEU A 31 26.58 58.88 -21.95
CA LEU A 31 27.12 58.73 -20.60
C LEU A 31 27.03 57.26 -20.18
N VAL A 32 28.10 56.75 -19.57
CA VAL A 32 28.10 55.41 -18.97
C VAL A 32 27.07 55.41 -17.83
N PRO A 33 26.07 54.52 -17.86
CA PRO A 33 25.03 54.53 -16.84
C PRO A 33 25.63 54.16 -15.48
N ALA A 34 25.30 54.94 -14.45
CA ALA A 34 25.81 54.73 -13.09
C ALA A 34 25.31 53.41 -12.45
N GLN A 35 24.23 52.85 -13.00
CA GLN A 35 23.67 51.56 -12.60
C GLN A 35 23.33 50.75 -13.85
N PRO A 36 23.40 49.41 -13.77
CA PRO A 36 23.05 48.56 -14.89
C PRO A 36 21.60 48.82 -15.34
N SER A 37 21.43 49.23 -16.61
CA SER A 37 20.10 49.47 -17.21
C SER A 37 19.34 48.17 -17.48
N PHE A 38 20.06 47.07 -17.70
CA PHE A 38 19.52 45.74 -17.93
C PHE A 38 20.47 44.67 -17.37
N PRO A 39 19.96 43.57 -16.78
CA PRO A 39 18.57 43.30 -16.41
C PRO A 39 18.18 43.88 -15.04
N ASN A 40 16.90 44.22 -14.84
CA ASN A 40 16.40 44.71 -13.56
C ASN A 40 16.38 43.57 -12.53
N ARG A 41 17.43 43.50 -11.70
CA ARG A 41 17.66 42.40 -10.75
C ARG A 41 16.50 42.18 -9.78
N LYS A 42 15.82 43.24 -9.34
CA LYS A 42 14.65 43.14 -8.44
C LYS A 42 13.49 42.44 -9.13
N LEU A 43 13.17 42.85 -10.37
CA LEU A 43 12.12 42.22 -11.16
C LEU A 43 12.44 40.75 -11.45
N MET A 44 13.68 40.45 -11.88
CA MET A 44 14.12 39.08 -12.14
C MET A 44 14.01 38.20 -10.88
N PHE A 45 14.32 38.73 -9.70
CA PHE A 45 14.17 38.00 -8.44
C PHE A 45 12.70 37.65 -8.16
N PHE A 46 11.78 38.62 -8.23
CA PHE A 46 10.36 38.37 -8.00
C PHE A 46 9.75 37.42 -9.03
N VAL A 47 10.11 37.56 -10.31
CA VAL A 47 9.66 36.64 -11.37
C VAL A 47 10.16 35.22 -11.11
N SER A 48 11.42 35.04 -10.74
CA SER A 48 11.98 33.72 -10.42
C SER A 48 11.31 33.08 -9.21
N VAL A 49 11.03 33.85 -8.14
CA VAL A 49 10.33 33.35 -6.95
C VAL A 49 8.89 32.94 -7.31
N ALA A 50 8.17 33.77 -8.06
CA ALA A 50 6.82 33.46 -8.50
C ALA A 50 6.81 32.21 -9.39
N PHE A 51 7.74 32.08 -10.33
CA PHE A 51 7.88 30.91 -11.19
C PHE A 51 8.21 29.65 -10.39
N ALA A 52 9.12 29.73 -9.41
CA ALA A 52 9.48 28.61 -8.55
C ALA A 52 8.30 28.12 -7.68
N LEU A 53 7.47 29.05 -7.16
CA LEU A 53 6.27 28.70 -6.40
C LEU A 53 5.22 28.01 -7.28
N VAL A 54 4.97 28.53 -8.49
CA VAL A 54 4.02 27.91 -9.43
C VAL A 54 4.50 26.53 -9.85
N LEU A 55 5.77 26.39 -10.24
CA LEU A 55 6.33 25.12 -10.66
C LEU A 55 6.40 24.11 -9.51
N GLY A 56 6.80 24.55 -8.32
CA GLY A 56 6.84 23.73 -7.11
C GLY A 56 5.45 23.24 -6.69
N GLY A 57 4.45 24.14 -6.72
CA GLY A 57 3.06 23.79 -6.46
C GLY A 57 2.49 22.81 -7.49
N ALA A 58 2.76 23.03 -8.78
CA ALA A 58 2.36 22.13 -9.85
C ALA A 58 2.98 20.73 -9.69
N ILE A 59 4.28 20.65 -9.39
CA ILE A 59 4.96 19.37 -9.11
C ILE A 59 4.40 18.70 -7.86
N ALA A 60 4.07 19.45 -6.80
CA ALA A 60 3.46 18.90 -5.60
C ALA A 60 2.09 18.28 -5.89
N VAL A 61 1.22 19.00 -6.63
CA VAL A 61 -0.11 18.50 -7.03
C VAL A 61 0.01 17.28 -7.94
N LEU A 62 0.92 17.30 -8.91
CA LEU A 62 1.19 16.15 -9.77
C LEU A 62 1.69 14.96 -8.96
N ARG A 63 2.62 15.17 -8.02
CA ARG A 63 3.10 14.11 -7.16
C ARG A 63 1.98 13.54 -6.30
N GLU A 64 1.11 14.37 -5.74
CA GLU A 64 0.00 13.90 -4.90
C GLU A 64 -1.05 13.11 -5.70
N HIS A 65 -1.40 13.56 -6.91
CA HIS A 65 -2.37 12.86 -7.76
C HIS A 65 -1.81 11.60 -8.45
N PHE A 66 -0.53 11.59 -8.82
CA PHE A 66 0.07 10.48 -9.58
C PHE A 66 0.90 9.52 -8.72
N VAL A 67 1.39 9.95 -7.55
CA VAL A 67 2.22 9.14 -6.65
C VAL A 67 1.48 8.81 -5.34
N GLY A 68 0.27 9.34 -5.13
CA GLY A 68 -0.59 9.05 -4.00
C GLY A 68 -1.39 7.74 -4.13
N GLY A 69 -1.48 6.99 -3.02
CA GLY A 69 -2.31 5.79 -2.91
C GLY A 69 -3.78 6.07 -2.62
N PHE A 70 -4.42 5.20 -1.85
CA PHE A 70 -5.79 5.44 -1.36
C PHE A 70 -5.77 6.36 -0.14
N THR A 71 -6.37 7.55 -0.28
CA THR A 71 -6.47 8.59 0.76
C THR A 71 -7.92 8.85 1.20
N SER A 72 -8.88 8.18 0.57
CA SER A 72 -10.28 8.19 0.99
C SER A 72 -10.85 6.77 0.96
N GLU A 73 -11.73 6.49 1.92
CA GLU A 73 -12.45 5.23 2.05
C GLU A 73 -13.40 5.01 0.86
N GLU A 74 -13.96 6.11 0.35
CA GLU A 74 -14.90 6.13 -0.77
C GLU A 74 -14.23 5.77 -2.11
N GLN A 75 -12.91 5.85 -2.21
CA GLN A 75 -12.17 5.48 -3.42
C GLN A 75 -12.06 3.96 -3.61
N ILE A 76 -12.18 3.17 -2.55
CA ILE A 76 -11.87 1.73 -2.57
C ILE A 76 -12.85 0.97 -3.45
N GLU A 77 -14.16 1.07 -3.18
CA GLU A 77 -15.16 0.27 -3.89
C GLU A 77 -15.24 0.59 -5.39
N PRO A 78 -15.23 1.87 -5.84
CA PRO A 78 -15.27 2.20 -7.26
C PRO A 78 -14.03 1.73 -8.03
N VAL A 79 -12.83 1.84 -7.42
CA VAL A 79 -11.56 1.54 -8.09
C VAL A 79 -11.25 0.05 -8.09
N LEU A 80 -11.49 -0.62 -6.95
CA LEU A 80 -11.13 -2.02 -6.75
C LEU A 80 -12.27 -2.99 -7.01
N ARG A 81 -13.52 -2.51 -7.09
CA ARG A 81 -14.73 -3.35 -7.20
C ARG A 81 -14.82 -4.42 -6.11
N ALA A 82 -14.24 -4.13 -4.95
CA ALA A 82 -14.22 -4.98 -3.78
C ALA A 82 -14.68 -4.17 -2.57
N LYS A 83 -15.38 -4.83 -1.65
CA LYS A 83 -15.96 -4.17 -0.48
C LYS A 83 -14.88 -3.71 0.49
N LEU A 84 -14.99 -2.49 1.00
CA LEU A 84 -14.16 -2.02 2.10
C LEU A 84 -14.66 -2.65 3.42
N ALA A 85 -13.81 -3.44 4.08
CA ALA A 85 -14.13 -4.07 5.35
C ALA A 85 -14.03 -3.07 6.51
N THR A 86 -12.91 -2.35 6.56
CA THR A 86 -12.59 -1.41 7.63
C THR A 86 -11.38 -0.58 7.27
N VAL A 87 -11.17 0.49 8.04
CA VAL A 87 -9.90 1.21 8.11
C VAL A 87 -9.27 1.01 9.48
N ILE A 88 -8.05 0.49 9.47
CA ILE A 88 -7.26 0.18 10.66
C ILE A 88 -6.35 1.39 10.94
N PRO A 89 -6.47 2.02 12.12
CA PRO A 89 -5.59 3.12 12.50
C PRO A 89 -4.16 2.63 12.73
N LYS A 90 -3.19 3.47 12.37
CA LYS A 90 -1.77 3.24 12.67
C LYS A 90 -1.57 3.15 14.18
N GLN A 91 -1.11 2.00 14.64
CA GLN A 91 -0.75 1.78 16.03
C GLN A 91 0.76 2.02 16.19
N THR A 92 1.12 2.78 17.20
CA THR A 92 2.48 2.79 17.74
C THR A 92 2.50 1.82 18.90
N PRO A 93 3.43 0.84 18.93
CA PRO A 93 3.61 -0.01 20.10
C PRO A 93 3.79 0.89 21.32
N ASP A 94 2.96 0.71 22.35
CA ASP A 94 3.13 1.43 23.60
C ASP A 94 4.38 0.87 24.29
N ALA A 95 5.33 1.74 24.62
CA ALA A 95 6.58 1.35 25.25
C ALA A 95 6.38 0.71 26.63
N ASN A 96 5.21 0.91 27.25
CA ASN A 96 4.87 0.38 28.57
C ASN A 96 4.11 -0.97 28.54
N LEU A 97 3.65 -1.42 27.37
CA LEU A 97 2.95 -2.71 27.26
C LEU A 97 3.96 -3.80 26.88
N THR A 98 3.96 -4.90 27.62
CA THR A 98 4.70 -6.14 27.33
C THR A 98 4.08 -6.86 26.11
N THR A 99 4.05 -6.18 24.98
CA THR A 99 3.39 -6.58 23.75
C THR A 99 4.45 -6.86 22.70
N TYR A 100 4.51 -8.09 22.19
CA TYR A 100 5.45 -8.50 21.14
C TYR A 100 5.00 -7.95 19.77
N SER A 101 3.70 -7.77 19.60
CA SER A 101 3.11 -7.35 18.32
C SER A 101 1.85 -6.52 18.50
N VAL A 102 1.60 -5.59 17.58
CA VAL A 102 0.30 -4.87 17.47
C VAL A 102 -0.87 -5.86 17.38
N ALA A 103 -0.65 -7.07 16.85
CA ALA A 103 -1.67 -8.11 16.79
C ALA A 103 -2.14 -8.60 18.18
N ASP A 104 -1.33 -8.44 19.24
CA ASP A 104 -1.69 -8.85 20.61
C ASP A 104 -2.82 -8.00 21.18
N LEU A 105 -3.03 -6.78 20.65
CA LEU A 105 -4.08 -5.86 21.10
C LEU A 105 -5.48 -6.47 21.02
N VAL A 106 -5.73 -7.43 20.11
CA VAL A 106 -7.03 -8.14 20.05
C VAL A 106 -7.31 -8.97 21.30
N ILE A 107 -6.26 -9.37 22.02
CA ILE A 107 -6.31 -10.12 23.27
C ILE A 107 -6.20 -9.17 24.46
N THR A 108 -5.16 -8.34 24.49
CA THR A 108 -4.79 -7.50 25.65
C THR A 108 -5.67 -6.27 25.79
N SER A 109 -6.14 -5.70 24.68
CA SER A 109 -6.98 -4.50 24.62
C SER A 109 -8.18 -4.72 23.68
N PRO A 110 -9.12 -5.61 24.04
CA PRO A 110 -10.21 -6.01 23.15
C PRO A 110 -11.16 -4.86 22.81
N LEU A 111 -11.23 -3.82 23.64
CA LEU A 111 -12.03 -2.61 23.39
C LEU A 111 -11.24 -1.52 22.65
N SER A 112 -10.12 -1.83 21.98
CA SER A 112 -9.39 -0.86 21.18
C SER A 112 -10.02 -0.67 19.78
N VAL A 113 -9.75 0.47 19.14
CA VAL A 113 -10.17 0.74 17.74
C VAL A 113 -9.54 -0.27 16.78
N PHE A 114 -8.30 -0.72 17.05
CA PHE A 114 -7.66 -1.78 16.28
C PHE A 114 -8.44 -3.10 16.38
N SER A 115 -8.76 -3.54 17.59
CA SER A 115 -9.51 -4.78 17.83
C SER A 115 -10.92 -4.73 17.22
N GLU A 116 -11.58 -3.57 17.25
CA GLU A 116 -12.86 -3.37 16.55
C GLU A 116 -12.73 -3.47 15.03
N SER A 117 -11.65 -2.92 14.46
CA SER A 117 -11.38 -3.04 13.03
C SER A 117 -11.19 -4.50 12.62
N ILE A 118 -10.43 -5.28 13.40
CA ILE A 118 -10.24 -6.71 13.14
C ILE A 118 -11.56 -7.50 13.29
N ARG A 119 -12.42 -7.14 14.25
CA ARG A 119 -13.77 -7.73 14.37
C ARG A 119 -14.62 -7.50 13.13
N ARG A 120 -14.54 -6.33 12.50
CA ARG A 120 -15.26 -6.05 11.23
C ARG A 120 -14.79 -6.94 10.09
N ILE A 121 -13.48 -7.21 9.99
CA ILE A 121 -12.93 -8.17 9.03
C ILE A 121 -13.49 -9.57 9.32
N ARG A 122 -13.46 -10.01 10.58
CA ARG A 122 -14.02 -11.30 11.01
C ARG A 122 -15.48 -11.46 10.61
N VAL A 123 -16.34 -10.45 10.85
CA VAL A 123 -17.76 -10.51 10.46
C VAL A 123 -17.94 -10.76 8.96
N GLY A 124 -17.10 -10.14 8.12
CA GLY A 124 -17.13 -10.40 6.68
C GLY A 124 -16.71 -11.82 6.29
N VAL A 125 -15.71 -12.37 6.98
CA VAL A 125 -15.25 -13.76 6.79
C VAL A 125 -16.29 -14.77 7.27
N GLU A 126 -16.89 -14.56 8.44
CA GLU A 126 -17.91 -15.45 9.01
C GLU A 126 -19.19 -15.48 8.18
N ARG A 127 -19.54 -14.36 7.56
CA ARG A 127 -20.69 -14.29 6.64
C ARG A 127 -20.56 -15.29 5.50
N LEU A 128 -19.36 -15.52 4.96
CA LEU A 128 -19.14 -16.51 3.91
C LEU A 128 -19.45 -17.93 4.41
N LEU A 129 -18.97 -18.28 5.60
CA LEU A 129 -19.24 -19.60 6.18
C LEU A 129 -20.75 -19.79 6.32
N PHE A 130 -21.46 -18.79 6.84
CA PHE A 130 -22.92 -18.84 6.97
C PHE A 130 -23.63 -19.03 5.62
N GLU A 131 -23.21 -18.32 4.58
CA GLU A 131 -23.78 -18.44 3.23
C GLU A 131 -23.51 -19.83 2.62
N LYS A 132 -22.31 -20.40 2.81
CA LYS A 132 -21.98 -21.76 2.37
C LYS A 132 -22.78 -22.81 3.13
N THR A 133 -22.87 -22.70 4.45
CA THR A 133 -23.59 -23.66 5.29
C THR A 133 -25.09 -23.64 5.00
N ALA A 134 -25.66 -22.46 4.73
CA ALA A 134 -27.06 -22.35 4.32
C ALA A 134 -27.35 -23.01 2.96
N GLN A 135 -26.40 -22.95 2.02
CA GLN A 135 -26.52 -23.62 0.72
C GLN A 135 -26.25 -25.14 0.80
N ALA A 136 -25.46 -25.57 1.78
CA ALA A 136 -25.05 -26.96 1.97
C ALA A 136 -25.96 -27.76 2.92
N ALA A 137 -27.12 -27.21 3.31
CA ALA A 137 -28.12 -27.87 4.17
C ALA A 137 -28.60 -29.20 3.55
N GLY A 138 -27.84 -30.27 3.77
CA GLY A 138 -28.01 -31.59 3.15
C GLY A 138 -26.72 -32.41 2.98
N GLN A 139 -25.52 -31.82 3.13
CA GLN A 139 -24.24 -32.56 3.12
C GLN A 139 -23.50 -32.42 4.45
N ASP A 140 -23.10 -33.56 5.02
CA ASP A 140 -22.39 -33.73 6.31
C ASP A 140 -20.91 -33.27 6.27
N ARG A 141 -20.57 -32.32 5.39
CA ARG A 141 -19.21 -31.78 5.27
C ARG A 141 -19.01 -30.70 6.34
N ARG A 142 -18.04 -30.92 7.23
CA ARG A 142 -17.45 -29.84 8.03
C ARG A 142 -16.87 -28.80 7.07
N GLU A 143 -17.51 -27.65 6.98
CA GLU A 143 -17.09 -26.58 6.08
C GLU A 143 -15.94 -25.81 6.72
N CYS A 144 -14.72 -26.08 6.25
CA CYS A 144 -13.57 -25.25 6.53
C CYS A 144 -13.51 -24.10 5.52
N VAL A 145 -13.26 -22.88 6.00
CA VAL A 145 -12.99 -21.71 5.15
C VAL A 145 -11.49 -21.41 5.14
N VAL A 146 -10.90 -21.37 3.94
CA VAL A 146 -9.54 -20.88 3.75
C VAL A 146 -9.57 -19.39 3.42
N VAL A 147 -8.98 -18.58 4.29
CA VAL A 147 -8.86 -17.13 4.15
C VAL A 147 -7.44 -16.80 3.73
N LEU A 148 -7.27 -16.24 2.54
CA LEU A 148 -5.99 -15.73 2.06
C LEU A 148 -5.84 -14.28 2.49
N VAL A 149 -4.75 -13.94 3.17
CA VAL A 149 -4.41 -12.56 3.50
C VAL A 149 -3.20 -12.14 2.68
N SER A 150 -3.37 -11.10 1.86
CA SER A 150 -2.32 -10.62 0.95
C SER A 150 -2.30 -9.11 0.82
N SER A 151 -1.28 -8.58 0.15
CA SER A 151 -1.08 -7.15 -0.08
C SER A 151 -0.33 -6.92 -1.40
N SER A 152 -0.25 -5.67 -1.86
CA SER A 152 0.49 -5.33 -3.08
C SER A 152 1.98 -5.23 -2.81
N GLU A 153 2.36 -4.65 -1.68
CA GLU A 153 3.74 -4.31 -1.34
C GLU A 153 4.13 -4.87 0.04
N PRO A 154 5.44 -5.03 0.33
CA PRO A 154 5.92 -5.34 1.67
C PRO A 154 5.52 -4.25 2.68
N ASN A 155 5.41 -4.65 3.96
CA ASN A 155 5.16 -3.75 5.09
C ASN A 155 3.80 -3.00 5.07
N GLU A 156 2.80 -3.51 4.34
CA GLU A 156 1.40 -3.03 4.42
C GLU A 156 0.66 -3.57 5.66
N GLY A 157 1.31 -4.45 6.43
CA GLY A 157 0.79 -5.02 7.68
C GLY A 157 -0.06 -6.28 7.51
N LYS A 158 0.08 -6.97 6.37
CA LYS A 158 -0.55 -8.28 6.09
C LYS A 158 -0.41 -9.26 7.25
N SER A 159 0.81 -9.54 7.71
CA SER A 159 1.10 -10.55 8.73
C SER A 159 0.54 -10.18 10.10
N THR A 160 0.50 -8.88 10.43
CA THR A 160 -0.17 -8.38 11.64
C THR A 160 -1.67 -8.58 11.56
N VAL A 161 -2.30 -8.28 10.41
CA VAL A 161 -3.74 -8.51 10.19
C VAL A 161 -4.07 -10.00 10.19
N SER A 162 -3.24 -10.84 9.54
CA SER A 162 -3.35 -12.30 9.51
C SER A 162 -3.37 -12.88 10.92
N LEU A 163 -2.39 -12.51 11.76
CA LEU A 163 -2.31 -12.98 13.14
C LEU A 163 -3.47 -12.47 14.00
N ALA A 164 -3.79 -11.18 13.89
CA ALA A 164 -4.88 -10.57 14.67
C ALA A 164 -6.25 -11.18 14.33
N LEU A 165 -6.53 -11.39 13.03
CA LEU A 165 -7.74 -12.07 12.56
C LEU A 165 -7.81 -13.50 13.09
N SER A 166 -6.71 -14.25 12.96
CA SER A 166 -6.61 -15.65 13.40
C SER A 166 -6.86 -15.80 14.89
N ARG A 167 -6.24 -14.95 15.71
CA ARG A 167 -6.50 -14.90 17.17
C ARG A 167 -7.94 -14.52 17.50
N THR A 168 -8.52 -13.59 16.75
CA THR A 168 -9.91 -13.16 16.95
C THR A 168 -10.92 -14.26 16.60
N LEU A 169 -10.62 -15.10 15.61
CA LEU A 169 -11.38 -16.31 15.29
C LEU A 169 -11.19 -17.37 16.39
N ALA A 170 -9.94 -17.69 16.76
CA ALA A 170 -9.64 -18.67 17.81
C ALA A 170 -10.30 -18.34 19.15
N LYS A 171 -10.23 -17.07 19.59
CA LYS A 171 -10.86 -16.58 20.82
C LYS A 171 -12.38 -16.71 20.83
N SER A 172 -13.01 -16.87 19.66
CA SER A 172 -14.45 -17.16 19.57
C SER A 172 -14.80 -18.64 19.65
N GLY A 173 -13.83 -19.49 20.03
CA GLY A 173 -13.98 -20.94 20.15
C GLY A 173 -13.85 -21.68 18.82
N LYS A 174 -13.41 -21.00 17.76
CA LYS A 174 -13.26 -21.59 16.43
C LYS A 174 -11.92 -22.26 16.26
N LYS A 175 -11.92 -23.51 15.80
CA LYS A 175 -10.67 -24.22 15.48
C LYS A 175 -9.99 -23.52 14.31
N THR A 176 -8.93 -22.77 14.60
CA THR A 176 -8.27 -21.90 13.63
C THR A 176 -6.82 -22.30 13.46
N LEU A 177 -6.36 -22.36 12.22
CA LEU A 177 -4.98 -22.57 11.84
C LEU A 177 -4.45 -21.32 11.11
N LEU A 178 -3.32 -20.77 11.54
CA LEU A 178 -2.57 -19.77 10.79
C LEU A 178 -1.35 -20.43 10.14
N ILE A 179 -1.14 -20.19 8.85
CA ILE A 179 0.03 -20.68 8.11
C ILE A 179 0.79 -19.47 7.55
N ASP A 180 2.06 -19.32 7.93
CA ASP A 180 2.96 -18.31 7.35
C ASP A 180 3.60 -18.89 6.08
N CYS A 181 3.06 -18.51 4.92
CA CYS A 181 3.55 -18.90 3.60
C CYS A 181 4.47 -17.84 2.97
N ASP A 182 4.90 -16.82 3.72
CA ASP A 182 5.93 -15.88 3.26
C ASP A 182 7.32 -16.44 3.54
N PHE A 183 7.75 -17.44 2.77
CA PHE A 183 9.08 -18.06 2.92
C PHE A 183 10.25 -17.10 2.62
N ARG A 184 9.99 -15.98 1.94
CA ARG A 184 11.00 -15.00 1.58
C ARG A 184 11.31 -14.07 2.75
N LYS A 185 10.27 -13.62 3.45
CA LYS A 185 10.39 -12.77 4.63
C LYS A 185 9.41 -13.21 5.72
N PRO A 186 9.59 -14.41 6.31
CA PRO A 186 8.68 -14.92 7.32
C PRO A 186 8.73 -14.01 8.54
N SER A 187 7.56 -13.71 9.09
CA SER A 187 7.42 -12.72 10.15
C SER A 187 6.52 -13.15 11.30
N ILE A 188 5.68 -14.18 11.10
CA ILE A 188 4.74 -14.63 12.14
C ILE A 188 5.49 -15.13 13.37
N ASN A 189 6.62 -15.81 13.22
CA ASN A 189 7.43 -16.28 14.34
C ASN A 189 7.88 -15.13 15.27
N SER A 190 8.34 -14.02 14.68
CA SER A 190 8.76 -12.82 15.41
C SER A 190 7.58 -12.11 16.08
N LEU A 191 6.41 -12.10 15.44
CA LEU A 191 5.20 -11.51 16.01
C LEU A 191 4.63 -12.33 17.17
N LEU A 192 4.93 -13.63 17.21
CA LEU A 192 4.54 -14.55 18.28
C LEU A 192 5.57 -14.64 19.41
N GLY A 193 6.82 -14.21 19.19
CA GLY A 193 7.92 -14.42 20.12
C GLY A 193 8.37 -15.87 20.22
N VAL A 194 8.21 -16.66 19.15
CA VAL A 194 8.61 -18.08 19.09
C VAL A 194 9.82 -18.28 18.16
N GLU A 195 10.62 -19.30 18.46
CA GLU A 195 11.76 -19.68 17.62
C GLU A 195 11.30 -20.20 16.26
N ARG A 196 12.18 -20.06 15.24
CA ARG A 196 11.92 -20.62 13.91
C ARG A 196 12.07 -22.13 13.95
N SER A 197 11.26 -22.83 13.17
CA SER A 197 11.39 -24.28 12.94
C SER A 197 11.45 -24.55 11.44
N SER A 198 12.42 -25.36 10.98
CA SER A 198 12.53 -25.80 9.58
C SER A 198 11.39 -26.74 9.14
N TRP A 199 10.63 -27.24 10.12
CA TRP A 199 9.52 -28.16 10.00
C TRP A 199 8.64 -27.94 8.75
N PHE A 200 8.23 -26.69 8.50
CA PHE A 200 7.26 -26.42 7.45
C PHE A 200 7.87 -26.61 6.05
N ALA A 201 9.14 -26.23 5.87
CA ALA A 201 9.88 -26.49 4.65
C ALA A 201 10.12 -28.00 4.48
N ASP A 202 10.41 -28.73 5.56
CA ASP A 202 10.60 -30.18 5.56
C ASP A 202 9.30 -30.93 5.20
N LEU A 203 8.15 -30.47 5.71
CA LEU A 203 6.83 -31.01 5.39
C LEU A 203 6.50 -30.85 3.89
N LEU A 204 6.87 -29.73 3.28
CA LEU A 204 6.71 -29.52 1.83
C LEU A 204 7.67 -30.40 1.02
N GLN A 205 8.88 -30.63 1.54
CA GLN A 205 9.88 -31.52 0.95
C GLN A 205 9.63 -33.01 1.22
N GLY A 206 8.68 -33.35 2.08
CA GLY A 206 8.19 -34.72 2.31
C GLY A 206 9.27 -35.66 2.84
N THR A 207 10.30 -35.10 3.47
CA THR A 207 11.31 -35.81 4.26
C THR A 207 10.71 -36.35 5.56
N GLU A 208 9.60 -35.76 6.03
CA GLU A 208 8.81 -36.25 7.15
C GLU A 208 7.54 -36.98 6.68
N ALA A 209 7.42 -38.25 7.07
CA ALA A 209 6.30 -39.10 6.71
C ALA A 209 5.00 -38.63 7.38
N ALA A 210 4.18 -37.86 6.66
CA ALA A 210 2.72 -37.74 6.79
C ALA A 210 2.14 -37.86 8.22
N GLN A 211 2.80 -37.29 9.24
CA GLN A 211 2.22 -37.17 10.56
C GLN A 211 1.19 -36.03 10.51
N SER A 212 0.10 -36.18 11.27
CA SER A 212 -1.06 -35.30 11.21
C SER A 212 -0.64 -33.82 11.31
N VAL A 213 -1.08 -32.98 10.37
CA VAL A 213 -0.89 -31.52 10.38
C VAL A 213 -1.20 -30.92 11.77
N SER A 214 -2.16 -31.50 12.49
CA SER A 214 -2.53 -31.08 13.85
C SER A 214 -1.47 -31.33 14.93
N LYS A 215 -0.48 -32.20 14.70
CA LYS A 215 0.62 -32.50 15.63
C LYS A 215 1.85 -31.63 15.38
N GLN A 216 1.84 -30.88 14.29
CA GLN A 216 2.99 -30.14 13.77
C GLN A 216 2.73 -28.62 13.75
N THR A 217 1.84 -28.20 14.64
CA THR A 217 1.50 -26.80 14.86
C THR A 217 2.07 -26.36 16.19
N ILE A 218 2.53 -25.12 16.24
CA ILE A 218 2.85 -24.42 17.48
C ILE A 218 1.55 -23.83 18.03
N ALA A 219 1.34 -23.88 19.34
CA ALA A 219 0.24 -23.19 19.98
C ALA A 219 0.58 -21.70 20.16
N ASP A 220 -0.33 -20.81 19.81
CA ASP A 220 -0.19 -19.38 20.10
C ASP A 220 -0.15 -19.15 21.63
N PRO A 221 0.82 -18.37 22.16
CA PRO A 221 0.91 -18.14 23.59
C PRO A 221 -0.29 -17.40 24.20
N LEU A 222 -1.09 -16.72 23.38
CA LEU A 222 -2.17 -15.82 23.84
C LEU A 222 -3.58 -16.32 23.49
N SER A 223 -3.73 -17.45 22.78
CA SER A 223 -5.04 -17.99 22.36
C SER A 223 -4.96 -19.46 21.96
N ASP A 224 -6.11 -20.10 21.73
CA ASP A 224 -6.19 -21.49 21.22
C ASP A 224 -5.87 -21.63 19.71
N LEU A 225 -5.15 -20.65 19.14
CA LEU A 225 -4.74 -20.64 17.74
C LEU A 225 -3.61 -21.64 17.50
N SER A 226 -3.78 -22.51 16.50
CA SER A 226 -2.68 -23.33 15.97
C SER A 226 -1.93 -22.55 14.89
N VAL A 227 -0.61 -22.61 14.89
CA VAL A 227 0.23 -21.87 13.95
C VAL A 227 1.26 -22.80 13.29
N ILE A 228 1.42 -22.67 11.98
CA ILE A 228 2.56 -23.15 11.22
C ILE A 228 3.40 -21.92 10.85
N VAL A 229 4.58 -21.82 11.45
CA VAL A 229 5.51 -20.73 11.16
C VAL A 229 6.33 -21.04 9.91
N GLY A 230 6.56 -19.99 9.12
CA GLY A 230 7.39 -20.05 7.92
C GLY A 230 8.85 -20.06 8.31
N ASP A 231 9.66 -20.76 7.53
CA ASP A 231 11.11 -20.67 7.60
C ASP A 231 11.65 -19.92 6.39
N ARG A 232 12.79 -19.23 6.58
CA ARG A 232 13.42 -18.53 5.49
C ARG A 232 14.17 -19.54 4.65
N VAL A 233 13.57 -19.94 3.54
CA VAL A 233 14.19 -20.88 2.60
C VAL A 233 15.27 -20.13 1.81
N THR A 234 16.55 -20.33 2.17
CA THR A 234 17.69 -19.64 1.53
C THR A 234 18.19 -20.33 0.27
N ASP A 235 17.94 -21.64 0.11
CA ASP A 235 18.63 -22.46 -0.89
C ASP A 235 17.72 -23.00 -2.01
N MET A 236 16.43 -22.64 -2.03
CA MET A 236 15.45 -23.16 -3.02
C MET A 236 14.52 -22.07 -3.58
N ALA A 237 14.02 -22.30 -4.78
CA ALA A 237 12.93 -21.51 -5.35
C ALA A 237 11.63 -21.79 -4.57
N THR A 238 11.15 -20.81 -3.82
CA THR A 238 9.89 -20.86 -3.05
C THR A 238 8.68 -21.22 -3.91
N ASP A 239 8.75 -20.86 -5.20
CA ASP A 239 7.76 -21.11 -6.22
C ASP A 239 7.47 -22.62 -6.35
N ASP A 240 8.48 -23.49 -6.33
CA ASP A 240 8.30 -24.96 -6.46
C ASP A 240 7.63 -25.58 -5.22
N LEU A 241 7.88 -25.03 -4.03
CA LEU A 241 7.29 -25.50 -2.78
C LEU A 241 5.78 -25.18 -2.70
N VAL A 242 5.40 -24.00 -3.19
CA VAL A 242 4.02 -23.51 -3.16
C VAL A 242 3.18 -24.07 -4.32
N MET A 243 3.80 -24.33 -5.47
CA MET A 243 3.14 -24.92 -6.64
C MET A 243 2.89 -26.43 -6.52
N GLY A 244 3.59 -27.12 -5.62
CA GLY A 244 3.53 -28.58 -5.51
C GLY A 244 2.17 -29.12 -5.02
N GLU A 245 1.81 -30.33 -5.47
CA GLU A 245 0.61 -31.06 -5.00
C GLU A 245 0.57 -31.23 -3.47
N ARG A 246 1.72 -31.20 -2.82
CA ARG A 246 1.84 -31.37 -1.36
C ARG A 246 1.19 -30.23 -0.58
N PHE A 247 1.32 -28.99 -1.04
CA PHE A 247 0.63 -27.89 -0.37
C PHE A 247 -0.90 -28.10 -0.42
N SER A 248 -1.42 -28.54 -1.57
CA SER A 248 -2.82 -28.92 -1.72
C SER A 248 -3.24 -30.06 -0.77
N GLN A 249 -2.38 -31.06 -0.59
CA GLN A 249 -2.60 -32.16 0.37
C GLN A 249 -2.62 -31.68 1.82
N ILE A 250 -1.70 -30.78 2.20
CA ILE A 250 -1.63 -30.17 3.53
C ILE A 250 -2.90 -29.36 3.81
N ILE A 251 -3.32 -28.49 2.88
CA ILE A 251 -4.57 -27.73 3.01
C ILE A 251 -5.77 -28.67 3.11
N SER A 252 -5.82 -29.72 2.28
CA SER A 252 -6.88 -30.72 2.32
C SER A 252 -6.93 -31.49 3.65
N ALA A 253 -5.78 -31.76 4.26
CA ALA A 253 -5.68 -32.39 5.57
C ALA A 253 -6.08 -31.43 6.70
N ALA A 254 -5.65 -30.18 6.63
CA ALA A 254 -6.01 -29.13 7.58
C ALA A 254 -7.53 -28.86 7.57
N ARG A 255 -8.16 -28.84 6.38
CA ARG A 255 -9.61 -28.65 6.22
C ARG A 255 -10.47 -29.67 6.99
N ARG A 256 -9.92 -30.83 7.35
CA ARG A 256 -10.62 -31.86 8.15
C ARG A 256 -10.63 -31.58 9.65
N HIS A 257 -9.70 -30.74 10.13
CA HIS A 257 -9.43 -30.53 11.56
C HIS A 257 -9.77 -29.11 12.04
N PHE A 258 -9.76 -28.14 11.13
CA PHE A 258 -9.97 -26.73 11.42
C PHE A 258 -11.26 -26.21 10.74
N GLU A 259 -11.91 -25.23 11.37
CA GLU A 259 -13.04 -24.47 10.79
C GLU A 259 -12.51 -23.32 9.93
N TYR A 260 -11.37 -22.73 10.31
CA TYR A 260 -10.73 -21.65 9.58
C TYR A 260 -9.25 -21.95 9.38
N ILE A 261 -8.76 -21.71 8.16
CA ILE A 261 -7.34 -21.70 7.83
C ILE A 261 -7.02 -20.32 7.28
N VAL A 262 -6.18 -19.56 7.98
CA VAL A 262 -5.69 -18.25 7.54
C VAL A 262 -4.30 -18.45 6.95
N ILE A 263 -4.12 -18.03 5.70
CA ILE A 263 -2.84 -18.11 5.00
C ILE A 263 -2.27 -16.69 4.90
N ASP A 264 -1.15 -16.45 5.60
CA ASP A 264 -0.34 -15.25 5.39
C ASP A 264 0.55 -15.45 4.16
N THR A 265 0.48 -14.52 3.21
CA THR A 265 1.18 -14.64 1.92
C THR A 265 2.30 -13.62 1.80
N PRO A 266 3.26 -13.79 0.88
CA PRO A 266 4.09 -12.68 0.44
C PRO A 266 3.26 -11.66 -0.39
N PRO A 267 3.74 -10.42 -0.57
CA PRO A 267 3.05 -9.42 -1.38
C PRO A 267 3.05 -9.80 -2.86
N VAL A 268 1.96 -9.48 -3.58
CA VAL A 268 1.74 -9.84 -4.99
C VAL A 268 2.63 -9.05 -5.95
N GLY A 269 2.98 -7.80 -5.61
CA GLY A 269 3.77 -6.92 -6.47
C GLY A 269 5.14 -7.49 -6.85
N PRO A 270 5.97 -7.90 -5.86
CA PRO A 270 7.32 -8.38 -6.15
C PRO A 270 7.41 -9.86 -6.52
N VAL A 271 6.43 -10.71 -6.15
CA VAL A 271 6.52 -12.17 -6.30
C VAL A 271 5.19 -12.84 -6.67
N VAL A 272 5.27 -14.00 -7.32
CA VAL A 272 4.11 -14.72 -7.85
C VAL A 272 3.50 -15.74 -6.87
N ASP A 273 4.18 -16.04 -5.76
CA ASP A 273 3.79 -17.07 -4.78
C ASP A 273 2.33 -16.92 -4.30
N ALA A 274 1.90 -15.69 -4.04
CA ALA A 274 0.54 -15.38 -3.60
C ALA A 274 -0.54 -15.78 -4.63
N LEU A 275 -0.22 -15.75 -5.93
CA LEU A 275 -1.12 -16.18 -6.99
C LEU A 275 -1.36 -17.69 -6.94
N TYR A 276 -0.33 -18.48 -6.64
CA TYR A 276 -0.48 -19.93 -6.48
C TYR A 276 -1.27 -20.27 -5.21
N LEU A 277 -0.97 -19.60 -4.09
CA LEU A 277 -1.71 -19.77 -2.84
C LEU A 277 -3.20 -19.41 -2.99
N SER A 278 -3.53 -18.42 -3.83
CA SER A 278 -4.91 -17.98 -4.06
C SER A 278 -5.82 -19.09 -4.61
N ARG A 279 -5.27 -20.11 -5.28
CA ARG A 279 -6.03 -21.27 -5.80
C ARG A 279 -6.71 -22.09 -4.71
N HIS A 280 -6.23 -21.99 -3.48
CA HIS A 280 -6.80 -22.69 -2.32
C HIS A 280 -7.77 -21.83 -1.51
N ALA A 281 -7.92 -20.55 -1.85
CA ALA A 281 -8.66 -19.56 -1.07
C ALA A 281 -10.16 -19.63 -1.32
N ASP A 282 -10.92 -19.67 -0.23
CA ASP A 282 -12.38 -19.48 -0.23
C ASP A 282 -12.76 -18.01 -0.04
N PHE A 283 -11.85 -17.20 0.52
CA PHE A 283 -12.04 -15.79 0.80
C PHE A 283 -10.71 -15.05 0.72
N ILE A 284 -10.70 -13.83 0.20
CA ILE A 284 -9.49 -12.99 0.14
C ILE A 284 -9.67 -11.75 1.01
N VAL A 285 -8.75 -11.54 1.95
CA VAL A 285 -8.58 -10.27 2.68
C VAL A 285 -7.36 -9.57 2.09
N PHE A 286 -7.60 -8.47 1.38
CA PHE A 286 -6.54 -7.69 0.74
C PHE A 286 -6.20 -6.46 1.57
N VAL A 287 -4.97 -6.39 2.08
CA VAL A 287 -4.50 -5.31 2.95
C VAL A 287 -3.84 -4.23 2.10
N VAL A 288 -4.28 -2.99 2.26
CA VAL A 288 -3.78 -1.83 1.51
C VAL A 288 -3.29 -0.78 2.48
N ARG A 289 -2.05 -0.31 2.32
CA ARG A 289 -1.54 0.76 3.19
C ARG A 289 -2.07 2.13 2.77
N TRP A 290 -2.58 2.87 3.76
CA TRP A 290 -3.10 4.23 3.60
C TRP A 290 -2.08 5.16 2.95
N ALA A 291 -2.52 5.93 1.94
CA ALA A 291 -1.76 6.96 1.23
C ALA A 291 -0.39 6.56 0.66
N SER A 292 -0.08 5.26 0.58
CA SER A 292 1.27 4.77 0.25
C SER A 292 1.32 4.08 -1.10
N THR A 293 0.48 3.06 -1.30
CA THR A 293 0.57 2.18 -2.46
C THR A 293 -0.29 2.69 -3.59
N SER A 294 0.28 2.83 -4.81
CA SER A 294 -0.45 3.38 -5.96
C SER A 294 -1.73 2.59 -6.26
N GLN A 295 -2.82 3.29 -6.56
CA GLN A 295 -4.12 2.65 -6.84
C GLN A 295 -4.04 1.66 -8.02
N THR A 296 -3.23 1.98 -9.03
CA THR A 296 -2.99 1.10 -10.18
C THR A 296 -2.35 -0.22 -9.78
N LEU A 297 -1.35 -0.19 -8.89
CA LEU A 297 -0.69 -1.40 -8.42
C LEU A 297 -1.65 -2.24 -7.57
N VAL A 298 -2.36 -1.62 -6.63
CA VAL A 298 -3.37 -2.30 -5.79
C VAL A 298 -4.42 -2.99 -6.66
N ARG A 299 -4.95 -2.28 -7.66
CA ARG A 299 -5.93 -2.84 -8.59
C ARG A 299 -5.36 -4.04 -9.35
N LYS A 300 -4.16 -3.91 -9.92
CA LYS A 300 -3.50 -5.00 -10.66
C LYS A 300 -3.27 -6.23 -9.77
N SER A 301 -2.74 -6.03 -8.56
CA SER A 301 -2.47 -7.11 -7.60
C SER A 301 -3.75 -7.84 -7.19
N LEU A 302 -4.80 -7.10 -6.81
CA LEU A 302 -6.07 -7.69 -6.39
C LEU A 302 -6.75 -8.43 -7.55
N THR A 303 -6.77 -7.84 -8.75
CA THR A 303 -7.31 -8.50 -9.95
C THR A 303 -6.57 -9.81 -10.23
N ALA A 304 -5.23 -9.81 -10.21
CA ALA A 304 -4.44 -11.02 -10.45
C ALA A 304 -4.74 -12.13 -9.42
N LEU A 305 -4.93 -11.78 -8.14
CA LEU A 305 -5.34 -12.74 -7.12
C LEU A 305 -6.73 -13.33 -7.39
N ILE A 306 -7.71 -12.48 -7.70
CA ILE A 306 -9.09 -12.93 -7.97
C ILE A 306 -9.14 -13.82 -9.21
N GLU A 307 -8.36 -13.52 -10.25
CA GLU A 307 -8.29 -14.31 -11.48
C GLU A 307 -7.66 -15.69 -11.28
N ASN A 308 -6.75 -15.83 -10.31
CA ASN A 308 -6.10 -17.11 -9.98
C ASN A 308 -6.84 -17.90 -8.88
N ALA A 309 -7.73 -17.24 -8.13
CA ALA A 309 -8.55 -17.88 -7.13
C ALA A 309 -9.70 -18.69 -7.76
N PRO A 310 -10.33 -19.62 -7.01
CA PRO A 310 -11.54 -20.29 -7.46
C PRO A 310 -12.62 -19.29 -7.91
N LYS A 311 -13.37 -19.65 -8.95
CA LYS A 311 -14.42 -18.76 -9.50
C LYS A 311 -15.44 -18.40 -8.43
N GLY A 312 -15.71 -17.10 -8.30
CA GLY A 312 -16.66 -16.59 -7.32
C GLY A 312 -16.08 -16.39 -5.92
N THR A 313 -14.78 -16.59 -5.70
CA THR A 313 -14.12 -16.26 -4.42
C THR A 313 -14.29 -14.77 -4.13
N PRO A 314 -15.00 -14.40 -3.05
CA PRO A 314 -15.17 -13.00 -2.69
C PRO A 314 -13.88 -12.43 -2.09
N ALA A 315 -13.68 -11.14 -2.33
CA ALA A 315 -12.57 -10.38 -1.79
C ALA A 315 -13.08 -9.17 -0.99
N MET A 316 -12.41 -8.86 0.10
CA MET A 316 -12.60 -7.64 0.86
C MET A 316 -11.29 -6.91 1.05
N VAL A 317 -11.36 -5.60 1.19
CA VAL A 317 -10.19 -4.74 1.37
C VAL A 317 -10.14 -4.23 2.80
N ALA A 318 -8.97 -4.29 3.43
CA ALA A 318 -8.70 -3.66 4.71
C ALA A 318 -7.65 -2.57 4.53
N MET A 319 -8.04 -1.31 4.71
CA MET A 319 -7.07 -0.21 4.67
C MET A 319 -6.33 -0.16 6.00
N ASN A 320 -5.00 -0.15 5.96
CA ASN A 320 -4.17 -0.22 7.15
C ASN A 320 -3.27 1.01 7.32
N GLN A 321 -2.87 1.27 8.56
CA GLN A 321 -1.96 2.35 8.93
C GLN A 321 -2.48 3.77 8.61
N LYS A 322 -3.80 4.01 8.70
CA LYS A 322 -4.34 5.37 8.62
C LYS A 322 -3.77 6.20 9.77
N GLU A 323 -3.14 7.32 9.46
CA GLU A 323 -2.61 8.20 10.48
C GLU A 323 -3.75 8.83 11.28
N ASN A 324 -3.62 8.84 12.60
CA ASN A 324 -4.57 9.50 13.47
C ASN A 324 -4.35 11.01 13.37
N THR A 325 -5.24 11.71 12.68
CA THR A 325 -5.38 13.16 12.84
C THR A 325 -5.81 13.40 14.29
N ARG A 326 -4.93 14.03 15.10
CA ARG A 326 -5.01 14.11 16.57
C ARG A 326 -6.38 14.54 17.17
N ASN A 327 -7.32 15.06 16.40
CA ASN A 327 -8.63 15.52 16.86
C ASN A 327 -9.82 14.58 16.57
N GLU A 328 -9.76 13.68 15.57
CA GLU A 328 -10.96 12.92 15.16
C GLU A 328 -11.16 11.59 15.91
N SER A 329 -10.09 10.89 16.25
CA SER A 329 -10.16 9.53 16.81
C SER A 329 -10.41 9.51 18.32
N SER A 330 -9.96 10.52 19.08
CA SER A 330 -10.19 10.60 20.53
C SER A 330 -11.64 10.97 20.87
N TYR A 331 -12.26 11.88 20.12
CA TYR A 331 -13.64 12.33 20.38
C TYR A 331 -14.71 11.32 19.95
N ARG A 332 -14.55 10.61 18.82
CA ARG A 332 -15.57 9.66 18.35
C ARG A 332 -15.60 8.35 19.12
N TYR A 333 -14.47 7.89 19.69
CA TYR A 333 -14.43 6.62 20.42
C TYR A 333 -14.76 6.77 21.92
N SER A 334 -14.34 7.86 22.56
CA SER A 334 -14.64 8.13 23.98
C SER A 334 -16.14 8.29 24.28
N GLY A 335 -16.97 8.62 23.28
CA GLY A 335 -18.42 8.78 23.45
C GLY A 335 -19.21 7.47 23.44
N TYR A 336 -18.64 6.36 22.94
CA TYR A 336 -19.34 5.07 22.81
C TYR A 336 -18.98 4.05 23.91
N VAL A 337 -17.88 4.25 24.63
CA VAL A 337 -17.35 3.31 25.64
C VAL A 337 -17.47 3.89 27.07
N ARG A 338 -18.42 4.80 27.30
CA ARG A 338 -18.72 5.31 28.64
C ARG A 338 -19.90 4.59 29.27
#